data_AF-A0A2N0QBR9-F1
#
_entry.id   AF-A0A2N0QBR9-F1
#
_cell.length_a   1.000
_cell.length_b   1.000
_cell.length_c   1.000
_cell.angle_alpha   90.00
_cell.angle_beta   90.00
_cell.angle_gamma   90.00
#
_symmetry.space_group_name_H-M   'P 1'
#
loop_
_entity.id
_entity.type
_entity.pdbx_description
1 polymer ?
#
loop_
_entity_poly.entity_id
_entity_poly.type
_entity_poly.pdbx_seq_one_letter_code
_entity_poly.pdbx_strand_id
1 'polypeptide(L)'
;MFNQPALLITDITIVQDVLINNTYDYVKPMNIISDAVAFIGRGLALSEGEDHKRQRKMMNPAFTHSNIKLISVIEDKINLGESNIILTPYISQATLDIIGLVERESKNLVKRKYKEAEIGELKDDLLSVLIKLNKTLPIEEKLTDEELKYQIMTFLLAGHETTNISTNWALYLLSQHPLCRNL
;
A
#
# COMPACT_ATOMS: atom_id res chain seq x y z
N MET A 1 -5.30 14.08 -20.93
CA MET A 1 -6.21 13.03 -20.41
C MET A 1 -7.53 13.01 -21.17
N PHE A 2 -8.14 14.17 -21.44
CA PHE A 2 -9.33 14.27 -22.28
C PHE A 2 -9.00 14.18 -23.78
N ASN A 3 -9.97 13.69 -24.57
CA ASN A 3 -9.88 13.57 -26.04
C ASN A 3 -8.83 12.58 -26.57
N GLN A 4 -8.58 11.49 -25.84
CA GLN A 4 -7.81 10.33 -26.31
C GLN A 4 -8.76 9.14 -26.45
N PRO A 5 -8.71 8.35 -27.53
CA PRO A 5 -9.53 7.16 -27.64
C PRO A 5 -9.15 6.17 -26.53
N ALA A 6 -10.14 5.70 -25.77
CA ALA A 6 -9.97 4.71 -24.72
C ALA A 6 -10.75 3.45 -25.06
N LEU A 7 -10.13 2.28 -24.89
CA LEU A 7 -10.76 0.99 -25.09
C LEU A 7 -11.20 0.43 -23.73
N LEU A 8 -12.49 0.21 -23.55
CA LEU A 8 -13.03 -0.49 -22.37
C LEU A 8 -13.16 -1.98 -22.70
N ILE A 9 -12.48 -2.81 -21.92
CA ILE A 9 -12.52 -4.27 -22.06
C ILE A 9 -13.54 -4.81 -21.06
N THR A 10 -14.55 -5.52 -21.56
CA THR A 10 -15.59 -6.17 -20.75
C THR A 10 -15.60 -7.69 -20.89
N ASP A 11 -14.88 -8.24 -21.87
CA ASP A 11 -14.76 -9.68 -22.08
C ASP A 11 -13.76 -10.29 -21.08
N ILE A 12 -14.20 -11.29 -20.32
CA ILE A 12 -13.40 -11.93 -19.27
C ILE A 12 -12.15 -12.63 -19.80
N THR A 13 -12.19 -13.16 -21.02
CA THR A 13 -11.04 -13.85 -21.62
C THR A 13 -9.94 -12.84 -21.95
N ILE A 14 -10.32 -11.66 -22.44
CA ILE A 14 -9.39 -10.57 -22.71
C ILE A 14 -8.88 -9.97 -21.39
N VAL A 15 -9.74 -9.82 -20.38
CA VAL A 15 -9.33 -9.37 -19.05
C VAL A 15 -8.30 -10.33 -18.45
N GLN A 16 -8.51 -11.65 -18.54
CA GLN A 16 -7.54 -12.64 -18.08
C GLN A 16 -6.23 -12.52 -18.86
N ASP A 17 -6.29 -12.33 -20.17
CA ASP A 17 -5.10 -12.19 -20.99
C ASP A 17 -4.25 -10.98 -20.58
N VAL A 18 -4.90 -9.82 -20.43
CA VAL A 18 -4.27 -8.55 -20.02
C VAL A 18 -3.75 -8.62 -18.59
N LEU A 19 -4.50 -9.20 -17.65
CA LEU A 19 -4.15 -9.16 -16.23
C LEU A 19 -3.22 -10.29 -15.80
N ILE A 20 -3.18 -11.41 -16.52
CA ILE A 20 -2.48 -12.63 -16.08
C ILE A 20 -1.48 -13.15 -17.12
N ASN A 21 -1.92 -13.39 -18.35
CA ASN A 21 -1.10 -14.11 -19.33
C ASN A 21 0.01 -13.22 -19.91
N ASN A 22 -0.35 -12.01 -20.33
CA ASN A 22 0.51 -11.08 -21.06
C ASN A 22 0.65 -9.74 -20.32
N THR A 23 0.61 -9.76 -18.98
CA THR A 23 0.57 -8.55 -18.13
C THR A 23 1.64 -7.51 -18.46
N TYR A 24 2.84 -7.94 -18.86
CA TYR A 24 3.96 -7.04 -19.12
C TYR A 24 3.94 -6.40 -20.52
N ASP A 25 3.07 -6.88 -21.42
CA ASP A 25 2.87 -6.27 -22.74
C ASP A 25 1.97 -5.03 -22.64
N TYR A 26 1.22 -4.91 -21.54
CA TYR A 26 0.29 -3.81 -21.27
C TYR A 26 0.85 -2.87 -20.19
N VAL A 27 1.62 -1.87 -20.63
CA VAL A 27 2.20 -0.86 -19.73
C VAL A 27 1.20 0.22 -19.34
N LYS A 28 1.27 0.69 -18.09
CA LYS A 28 0.48 1.85 -17.67
C LYS A 28 0.89 3.09 -18.49
N PRO A 29 -0.07 3.82 -19.09
CA PRO A 29 0.25 4.99 -19.89
C PRO A 29 0.89 6.08 -19.04
N MET A 30 2.09 6.54 -19.44
CA MET A 30 2.93 7.48 -18.68
C MET A 30 2.20 8.79 -18.35
N ASN A 31 1.35 9.28 -19.24
CA ASN A 31 0.55 10.48 -19.04
C ASN A 31 -0.54 10.34 -17.97
N ILE A 32 -0.81 9.14 -17.47
CA ILE A 32 -1.74 8.88 -16.36
C ILE A 32 -0.97 8.71 -15.04
N ILE A 33 0.19 8.07 -15.08
CA ILE A 33 0.94 7.74 -13.86
C ILE A 33 1.99 8.80 -13.47
N SER A 34 2.33 9.74 -14.36
CA SER A 34 3.41 10.72 -14.11
C SER A 34 3.23 11.52 -12.81
N ASP A 35 2.03 12.04 -12.56
CA ASP A 35 1.75 12.83 -11.36
C ASP A 35 1.80 11.97 -10.09
N ALA A 36 1.30 10.74 -10.17
CA ALA A 36 1.38 9.76 -9.09
C ALA A 36 2.83 9.35 -8.79
N VAL A 37 3.65 9.15 -9.83
CA VAL A 37 5.08 8.84 -9.69
C VAL A 37 5.84 10.02 -9.09
N ALA A 38 5.53 11.26 -9.48
CA ALA A 38 6.15 12.44 -8.91
C ALA A 38 5.83 12.59 -7.41
N PHE A 39 4.64 12.18 -6.99
CA PHE A 39 4.17 12.30 -5.61
C PHE A 39 4.61 11.13 -4.70
N ILE A 40 4.43 9.89 -5.16
CA ILE A 40 4.59 8.67 -4.36
C ILE A 40 5.95 8.00 -4.62
N GLY A 41 6.58 8.33 -5.75
CA GLY A 41 7.76 7.67 -6.28
C GLY A 41 7.44 6.38 -7.04
N ARG A 42 8.47 5.78 -7.63
CA ARG A 42 8.35 4.57 -8.46
C ARG A 42 8.40 3.30 -7.60
N GLY A 43 7.42 3.16 -6.71
CA GLY A 43 7.20 1.96 -5.89
C GLY A 43 6.45 0.86 -6.65
N LEU A 44 6.15 -0.26 -5.97
CA LEU A 44 5.60 -1.47 -6.61
C LEU A 44 4.36 -1.20 -7.47
N ALA A 45 3.46 -0.32 -7.06
CA ALA A 45 2.23 -0.04 -7.82
C ALA A 45 2.50 0.70 -9.15
N LEU A 46 3.57 1.49 -9.21
CA LEU A 46 3.87 2.40 -10.32
C LEU A 46 5.12 2.01 -11.11
N SER A 47 5.81 0.93 -10.73
CA SER A 47 6.88 0.33 -11.52
C SER A 47 6.32 -0.51 -12.66
N GLU A 48 7.13 -0.72 -13.70
CA GLU A 48 6.78 -1.45 -14.92
C GLU A 48 7.91 -2.41 -15.31
N GLY A 49 7.59 -3.42 -16.14
CA GLY A 49 8.58 -4.33 -16.72
C GLY A 49 9.45 -5.06 -15.70
N GLU A 50 10.76 -5.09 -15.94
CA GLU A 50 11.73 -5.78 -15.09
C GLU A 50 11.85 -5.17 -13.68
N ASP A 51 11.68 -3.86 -13.55
CA ASP A 51 11.67 -3.20 -12.23
C ASP A 51 10.49 -3.66 -11.40
N HIS A 52 9.30 -3.77 -12.01
CA HIS A 52 8.13 -4.31 -11.32
C HIS A 52 8.35 -5.76 -10.90
N LYS A 53 8.90 -6.61 -11.79
CA LYS A 53 9.23 -8.01 -11.47
C LYS A 53 10.18 -8.11 -10.28
N ARG A 54 11.26 -7.32 -10.29
CA ARG A 54 12.27 -7.25 -9.22
C ARG A 54 11.65 -6.80 -7.90
N GLN A 55 10.95 -5.68 -7.90
CA GLN A 55 10.29 -5.14 -6.70
C GLN A 55 9.24 -6.12 -6.15
N ARG A 56 8.41 -6.75 -7.01
CA ARG A 56 7.40 -7.73 -6.58
C ARG A 56 8.03 -8.95 -5.92
N LYS A 57 9.06 -9.52 -6.55
CA LYS A 57 9.81 -10.66 -6.01
C LYS A 57 10.36 -10.35 -4.62
N MET A 58 10.96 -9.17 -4.44
CA MET A 58 11.50 -8.71 -3.15
C MET A 58 10.41 -8.52 -2.09
N MET A 59 9.24 -8.05 -2.50
CA MET A 59 8.15 -7.71 -1.59
C MET A 59 7.32 -8.90 -1.10
N ASN A 60 7.15 -9.94 -1.90
CA ASN A 60 6.27 -11.08 -1.58
C ASN A 60 6.52 -11.70 -0.18
N PRO A 61 7.76 -11.91 0.31
CA PRO A 61 7.99 -12.49 1.63
C PRO A 61 7.52 -11.60 2.79
N ALA A 62 7.36 -10.29 2.58
CA ALA A 62 6.87 -9.38 3.61
C ALA A 62 5.35 -9.51 3.85
N PHE A 63 4.62 -10.12 2.91
CA PHE A 63 3.17 -10.33 2.98
C PHE A 63 2.77 -11.78 3.31
N THR A 64 3.66 -12.55 3.91
CA THR A 64 3.29 -13.85 4.48
C THR A 64 2.38 -13.65 5.69
N HIS A 65 1.52 -14.64 5.98
CA HIS A 65 0.58 -14.54 7.10
C HIS A 65 1.29 -14.35 8.46
N SER A 66 2.54 -14.78 8.59
CA SER A 66 3.36 -14.57 9.79
C SER A 66 3.76 -13.11 10.03
N ASN A 67 3.77 -12.28 8.97
CA ASN A 67 4.29 -10.91 8.97
C ASN A 67 3.17 -9.85 9.00
N ILE A 68 1.91 -10.25 8.81
CA ILE A 68 0.75 -9.37 8.83
C ILE A 68 0.26 -9.26 10.29
N LYS A 69 0.65 -8.18 10.99
CA LYS A 69 0.00 -7.76 12.24
C LYS A 69 -0.93 -6.60 11.93
N LEU A 70 -2.22 -6.75 12.24
CA LEU A 70 -3.22 -5.70 12.04
C LEU A 70 -2.86 -4.48 12.89
N ILE A 71 -2.81 -3.29 12.28
CA ILE A 71 -2.66 -2.03 13.02
C ILE A 71 -4.06 -1.63 13.49
N SER A 72 -4.32 -1.72 14.79
CA SER A 72 -5.61 -1.38 15.39
C SER A 72 -5.75 0.13 15.62
N VAL A 73 -5.94 0.90 14.55
CA VAL A 73 -6.16 2.36 14.66
C VAL A 73 -7.55 2.73 15.21
N ILE A 74 -8.48 1.78 15.23
CA ILE A 74 -9.90 2.02 15.56
C ILE A 74 -10.20 1.84 17.06
N GLU A 75 -9.34 1.13 17.80
CA GLU A 75 -9.60 0.76 19.21
C GLU A 75 -9.69 1.97 20.15
N ASP A 76 -8.85 2.98 19.94
CA ASP A 76 -8.76 4.15 20.83
C ASP A 76 -10.04 5.01 20.85
N LYS A 77 -10.82 5.00 19.75
CA LYS A 77 -12.00 5.87 19.61
C LYS A 77 -13.30 5.21 20.02
N ILE A 78 -13.41 3.89 19.91
CA ILE A 78 -14.56 3.14 20.47
C ILE A 78 -14.62 3.34 21.99
N ASN A 79 -13.46 3.46 22.64
CA ASN A 79 -13.34 3.68 24.08
C ASN A 79 -13.85 5.07 24.55
N LEU A 80 -14.13 6.01 23.64
CA LEU A 80 -14.64 7.35 23.97
C LEU A 80 -16.19 7.42 24.04
N GLY A 81 -16.89 6.32 23.75
CA GLY A 81 -18.34 6.22 23.97
C GLY A 81 -19.22 6.97 22.96
N GLU A 82 -18.68 7.38 21.81
CA GLU A 82 -19.45 8.04 20.76
C GLU A 82 -20.35 7.05 20.00
N SER A 83 -21.66 7.30 20.01
CA SER A 83 -22.68 6.42 19.42
C SER A 83 -23.01 6.71 17.95
N ASN A 84 -22.55 7.86 17.41
CA ASN A 84 -22.76 8.24 16.01
C ASN A 84 -21.47 8.81 15.42
N ILE A 85 -20.72 7.97 14.69
CA ILE A 85 -19.46 8.36 14.05
C ILE A 85 -19.73 8.51 12.54
N ILE A 86 -19.61 9.73 12.00
CA ILE A 86 -19.67 9.97 10.56
C ILE A 86 -18.29 9.71 9.98
N LEU A 87 -18.06 8.53 9.41
CA LEU A 87 -16.72 8.05 9.01
C LEU A 87 -16.12 8.83 7.82
N THR A 88 -16.93 9.37 6.90
CA THR A 88 -16.49 9.97 5.63
C THR A 88 -15.42 11.08 5.75
N PRO A 89 -15.59 12.15 6.54
CA PRO A 89 -14.57 13.19 6.69
C PRO A 89 -13.27 12.70 7.35
N TYR A 90 -13.35 11.71 8.23
CA TYR A 90 -12.16 11.14 8.87
C TYR A 90 -11.30 10.34 7.90
N ILE A 91 -11.91 9.70 6.89
CA ILE A 91 -11.17 8.92 5.89
C ILE A 91 -10.24 9.83 5.08
N SER A 92 -10.76 10.95 4.56
CA SER A 92 -9.94 11.88 3.77
C SER A 92 -8.87 12.57 4.61
N GLN A 93 -9.20 12.98 5.84
CA GLN A 93 -8.25 13.66 6.72
C GLN A 93 -7.14 12.71 7.20
N ALA A 94 -7.50 11.49 7.64
CA ALA A 94 -6.51 10.51 8.07
C ALA A 94 -5.57 10.11 6.92
N THR A 95 -6.07 10.01 5.68
CA THR A 95 -5.20 9.75 4.52
C THR A 95 -4.18 10.87 4.33
N LEU A 96 -4.62 12.15 4.34
CA LEU A 96 -3.71 13.29 4.17
C LEU A 96 -2.71 13.41 5.33
N ASP A 97 -3.15 13.17 6.55
CA ASP A 97 -2.29 13.21 7.74
C ASP A 97 -1.24 12.10 7.71
N ILE A 98 -1.62 10.88 7.31
CA ILE A 98 -0.69 9.76 7.11
C ILE A 98 0.31 10.10 6.01
N ILE A 99 -0.14 10.67 4.88
CA ILE A 99 0.77 11.10 3.80
C ILE A 99 1.80 12.10 4.31
N GLY A 100 1.36 13.18 4.97
CA GLY A 100 2.26 14.22 5.48
C GLY A 100 3.21 13.70 6.54
N LEU A 101 2.74 12.82 7.43
CA LEU A 101 3.56 12.17 8.44
C LEU A 101 4.61 11.26 7.79
N VAL A 102 4.21 10.42 6.85
CA VAL A 102 5.12 9.47 6.19
C VAL A 102 6.11 10.21 5.31
N GLU A 103 5.71 11.26 4.59
CA GLU A 103 6.65 12.05 3.80
C GLU A 103 7.76 12.66 4.67
N ARG A 104 7.38 13.24 5.81
CA ARG A 104 8.32 13.87 6.75
C ARG A 104 9.18 12.84 7.48
N GLU A 105 8.57 11.74 7.92
CA GLU A 105 9.24 10.76 8.77
C GLU A 105 9.94 9.67 7.97
N SER A 106 9.54 9.32 6.73
CA SER A 106 10.03 8.13 6.01
C SER A 106 11.54 8.17 5.77
N LYS A 107 12.12 9.32 5.40
CA LYS A 107 13.58 9.46 5.25
C LYS A 107 14.32 9.23 6.57
N ASN A 108 13.78 9.72 7.67
CA ASN A 108 14.35 9.53 9.01
C ASN A 108 14.09 8.10 9.52
N LEU A 109 12.96 7.51 9.15
CA LEU A 109 12.50 6.19 9.53
C LEU A 109 13.38 5.10 8.92
N VAL A 110 13.69 5.19 7.62
CA VAL A 110 14.60 4.26 6.95
C VAL A 110 15.98 4.30 7.61
N LYS A 111 16.57 5.49 7.79
CA LYS A 111 17.87 5.66 8.46
C LYS A 111 17.85 5.12 9.90
N ARG A 112 16.80 5.42 10.65
CA ARG A 112 16.62 4.93 12.03
C ARG A 112 16.53 3.42 12.06
N LYS A 113 15.78 2.81 11.15
CA LYS A 113 15.64 1.35 11.05
C LYS A 113 16.93 0.65 10.67
N TYR A 114 17.76 1.25 9.80
CA TYR A 114 19.09 0.71 9.54
C TYR A 114 19.97 0.71 10.79
N LYS A 115 19.94 1.78 11.59
CA LYS A 115 20.65 1.84 12.89
C LYS A 115 20.09 0.83 13.90
N GLU A 116 18.77 0.76 14.05
CA GLU A 116 18.07 -0.25 14.89
C GLU A 116 18.50 -1.68 14.49
N ALA A 117 18.68 -1.94 13.19
CA ALA A 117 19.15 -3.23 12.67
C ALA A 117 20.64 -3.50 12.92
N GLU A 118 21.48 -2.48 13.07
CA GLU A 118 22.90 -2.62 13.42
C GLU A 118 23.10 -2.90 14.90
N ILE A 119 22.29 -2.27 15.76
CA ILE A 119 22.33 -2.47 17.23
C ILE A 119 21.50 -3.67 17.70
N GLY A 120 20.81 -4.37 16.80
CA GLY A 120 20.01 -5.56 17.11
C GLY A 120 18.64 -5.28 17.75
N GLU A 121 18.16 -4.03 17.74
CA GLU A 121 16.89 -3.60 18.37
C GLU A 121 15.74 -3.45 17.36
N LEU A 122 15.86 -4.04 16.17
CA LEU A 122 14.89 -3.86 15.10
C LEU A 122 13.53 -4.49 15.45
N LYS A 123 12.53 -3.65 15.71
CA LYS A 123 11.14 -4.08 15.96
C LYS A 123 10.57 -4.88 14.79
N ASP A 124 9.70 -5.86 15.06
CA ASP A 124 9.05 -6.65 14.01
C ASP A 124 7.87 -5.89 13.38
N ASP A 125 8.20 -5.04 12.42
CA ASP A 125 7.25 -4.37 11.53
C ASP A 125 7.60 -4.61 10.05
N LEU A 126 6.67 -4.27 9.15
CA LEU A 126 6.81 -4.50 7.71
C LEU A 126 8.14 -3.93 7.17
N LEU A 127 8.49 -2.70 7.55
CA LEU A 127 9.72 -2.05 7.10
C LEU A 127 10.97 -2.79 7.58
N SER A 128 10.92 -3.33 8.79
CA SER A 128 12.00 -4.12 9.36
C SER A 128 12.21 -5.45 8.63
N VAL A 129 11.12 -6.09 8.20
CA VAL A 129 11.17 -7.26 7.31
C VAL A 129 11.81 -6.88 5.97
N LEU A 130 11.42 -5.76 5.37
CA LEU A 130 12.01 -5.30 4.11
C LEU A 130 13.50 -5.00 4.21
N ILE A 131 13.95 -4.35 5.27
CA ILE A 131 15.37 -4.06 5.48
C ILE A 131 16.16 -5.37 5.71
N LYS A 132 15.64 -6.30 6.51
CA LYS A 132 16.26 -7.62 6.71
C LYS A 132 16.41 -8.36 5.38
N LEU A 133 15.35 -8.42 4.58
CA LEU A 133 15.39 -9.06 3.25
C LEU A 133 16.38 -8.36 2.32
N ASN A 134 16.34 -7.03 2.23
CA ASN A 134 17.20 -6.24 1.36
C ASN A 134 18.70 -6.44 1.68
N LYS A 135 19.06 -6.63 2.95
CA LYS A 135 20.45 -6.90 3.35
C LYS A 135 20.99 -8.23 2.79
N THR A 136 20.13 -9.23 2.58
CA THR A 136 20.50 -10.58 2.12
C THR A 136 20.64 -10.71 0.61
N LEU A 137 20.16 -9.73 -0.16
CA LEU A 137 20.14 -9.78 -1.63
C LEU A 137 21.52 -9.46 -2.25
N PRO A 138 21.80 -9.97 -3.47
CA PRO A 138 22.91 -9.51 -4.31
C PRO A 138 22.85 -8.00 -4.55
N ILE A 139 24.00 -7.35 -4.78
CA ILE A 139 24.08 -5.89 -4.93
C ILE A 139 23.16 -5.38 -6.05
N GLU A 140 23.06 -6.10 -7.17
CA GLU A 140 22.16 -5.73 -8.28
C GLU A 140 20.66 -5.82 -7.94
N GLU A 141 20.27 -6.63 -6.95
CA GLU A 141 18.88 -6.82 -6.54
C GLU A 141 18.48 -5.96 -5.33
N LYS A 142 19.44 -5.26 -4.70
CA LYS A 142 19.15 -4.41 -3.54
C LYS A 142 18.33 -3.19 -3.94
N LEU A 143 17.30 -2.93 -3.15
CA LEU A 143 16.58 -1.67 -3.15
C LEU A 143 17.45 -0.57 -2.54
N THR A 144 17.48 0.56 -3.21
CA THR A 144 18.01 1.81 -2.67
C THR A 144 17.13 2.33 -1.54
N ASP A 145 17.66 3.24 -0.72
CA ASP A 145 16.88 3.89 0.36
C ASP A 145 15.65 4.63 -0.17
N GLU A 146 15.74 5.23 -1.36
CA GLU A 146 14.60 5.87 -2.02
C GLU A 146 13.57 4.84 -2.51
N GLU A 147 14.00 3.71 -3.08
CA GLU A 147 13.06 2.63 -3.45
C GLU A 147 12.37 2.05 -2.22
N LEU A 148 13.08 1.85 -1.11
CA LEU A 148 12.48 1.42 0.16
C LEU A 148 11.44 2.43 0.66
N LYS A 149 11.74 3.73 0.58
CA LYS A 149 10.77 4.78 0.88
C LYS A 149 9.53 4.69 -0.02
N TYR A 150 9.70 4.46 -1.32
CA TYR A 150 8.57 4.36 -2.25
C TYR A 150 7.70 3.13 -1.97
N GLN A 151 8.28 2.04 -1.47
CA GLN A 151 7.50 0.89 -1.00
C GLN A 151 6.62 1.24 0.19
N ILE A 152 7.16 1.95 1.20
CA ILE A 152 6.37 2.42 2.36
C ILE A 152 5.20 3.29 1.89
N MET A 153 5.47 4.26 1.02
CA MET A 153 4.46 5.16 0.48
C MET A 153 3.38 4.38 -0.28
N THR A 154 3.78 3.42 -1.12
CA THR A 154 2.87 2.57 -1.88
C THR A 154 1.90 1.82 -0.96
N PHE A 155 2.40 1.16 0.10
CA PHE A 155 1.54 0.33 0.95
C PHE A 155 0.63 1.13 1.86
N LEU A 156 1.10 2.25 2.41
CA LEU A 156 0.28 3.08 3.28
C LEU A 156 -0.85 3.73 2.48
N LEU A 157 -0.57 4.22 1.26
CA LEU A 157 -1.59 4.80 0.41
C LEU A 157 -2.59 3.77 -0.12
N ALA A 158 -2.09 2.72 -0.75
CA ALA A 158 -2.94 1.70 -1.35
C ALA A 158 -3.79 0.97 -0.30
N GLY A 159 -3.23 0.71 0.87
CA GLY A 159 -3.90 0.00 1.96
C GLY A 159 -4.89 0.85 2.76
N HIS A 160 -4.66 2.16 2.89
CA HIS A 160 -5.49 3.01 3.76
C HIS A 160 -6.85 3.34 3.13
N GLU A 161 -6.88 3.90 1.92
CA GLU A 161 -8.14 4.34 1.31
C GLU A 161 -9.06 3.14 1.01
N THR A 162 -8.51 2.08 0.41
CA THR A 162 -9.31 0.91 0.00
C THR A 162 -9.86 0.14 1.19
N THR A 163 -9.06 -0.11 2.23
CA THR A 163 -9.50 -0.83 3.43
C THR A 163 -10.51 -0.01 4.21
N ASN A 164 -10.29 1.30 4.37
CA ASN A 164 -11.24 2.15 5.09
C ASN A 164 -12.57 2.28 4.36
N ILE A 165 -12.55 2.48 3.04
CA ILE A 165 -13.78 2.54 2.23
C ILE A 165 -14.53 1.20 2.31
N SER A 166 -13.82 0.08 2.15
CA SER A 166 -14.42 -1.26 2.24
C SER A 166 -15.00 -1.53 3.64
N THR A 167 -14.29 -1.16 4.70
CA THR A 167 -14.75 -1.31 6.09
C THR A 167 -15.95 -0.42 6.37
N ASN A 168 -15.94 0.82 5.88
CA ASN A 168 -17.06 1.73 6.01
C ASN A 168 -18.32 1.18 5.33
N TRP A 169 -18.20 0.67 4.09
CA TRP A 169 -19.32 0.01 3.42
C TRP A 169 -19.78 -1.24 4.16
N ALA A 170 -18.86 -2.07 4.66
CA ALA A 170 -19.19 -3.24 5.45
C ALA A 170 -19.97 -2.87 6.72
N LEU A 171 -19.49 -1.91 7.50
CA LEU A 171 -20.15 -1.41 8.70
C LEU A 171 -21.51 -0.76 8.39
N TYR A 172 -21.58 0.01 7.31
CA TYR A 172 -22.84 0.60 6.84
C TYR A 172 -23.86 -0.50 6.52
N LEU A 173 -23.48 -1.52 5.74
CA LEU A 173 -24.38 -2.63 5.41
C LEU A 173 -24.81 -3.42 6.65
N LEU A 174 -23.89 -3.69 7.59
CA LEU A 174 -24.21 -4.32 8.88
C LEU A 174 -25.14 -3.46 9.76
N SER A 175 -25.08 -2.13 9.60
CA SER A 175 -25.98 -1.21 10.30
C SER A 175 -27.43 -1.35 9.79
N GLN A 176 -27.60 -1.59 8.49
CA GLN A 176 -28.90 -1.69 7.83
C GLN A 176 -29.50 -3.10 7.85
N HIS A 177 -28.70 -4.14 8.14
CA HIS A 177 -29.13 -5.55 8.14
C HIS A 177 -28.90 -6.22 9.51
N PRO A 178 -29.81 -6.03 10.49
CA PRO A 178 -29.65 -6.55 11.87
C PRO A 178 -29.49 -8.06 11.98
N LEU A 179 -30.07 -8.82 11.04
CA LEU A 179 -29.93 -10.29 10.99
C LEU A 179 -28.47 -10.74 10.79
N CYS A 180 -27.69 -9.96 10.05
CA CYS A 180 -26.26 -10.25 9.82
C CYS A 180 -25.36 -9.72 10.94
N ARG A 181 -25.88 -8.89 11.87
CA ARG A 181 -25.13 -8.31 12.99
C ARG A 181 -24.95 -9.29 14.15
N ASN A 182 -25.86 -10.25 14.29
CA ASN A 182 -25.95 -11.16 15.44
C ASN A 182 -25.50 -12.60 15.13
N LEU A 183 -24.82 -12.82 14.00
CA LEU A 183 -24.14 -14.07 13.66
C LEU A 183 -22.71 -14.05 14.20
#